data_AF-A0A7M7T5U4-F1
#
_entry.id   AF-A0A7M7T5U4-F1
#
_cell.length_a   1.000
_cell.length_b   1.000
_cell.length_c   1.000
_cell.angle_alpha   90.00
_cell.angle_beta   90.00
_cell.angle_gamma   90.00
#
_symmetry.space_group_name_H-M   'P 1'
#
loop_
_entity.id
_entity.type
_entity.pdbx_description
1 polymer ?
#
loop_
_entity_poly.entity_id
_entity_poly.type
_entity_poly.pdbx_seq_one_letter_code
_entity_poly.pdbx_strand_id
1 'polypeptide(L)'
;MAQDRRDFMESCKTGDLHSVSYLLEVKEVEPNLKDEWNSTALYYACLCGHKNVVIYLLENGAKCEAKTFDGERCLYGALTDEIRDILKSYKAVVTGHARRNFYLDFMKRLLEASCYSDITFVIHNETFAAHRCILQSRNEYFAEMLETRWKNKSTVHIKSSLVRPQAFKRVLEYVYTGTLQVHINIVDDCLRFAKQCGMTSLIEKINQRLKEIEDYVPSKPGTHIHIVSVEPSLDDTPVQDDLNQLAQMAFPVEKRDPLAQGVFPFCGGLLQVPPYTDVCFEVEQDKFFCHKMFFTERSDYFKGLFADHFNEVSLDQNSIPIISLHEVTSDVFMQVIYYLYTDSVNLTEDLCYEILVVADLYLLPGLKRLCANKIASQLTEESVFQVLRVSRMFSLVKLEDQCVEFISRIVERITDNEEFIELVKEDAASVENREEVDSITIIDDLRYHIANNLKMYSELQEAQEKLSYLDHLLQELGIEG
;
A
#
# COMPACT_ATOMS: atom_id res chain seq x y z
N MET A 1 -4.74 12.43 16.67
CA MET A 1 -3.94 11.25 17.11
C MET A 1 -4.42 10.60 18.41
N ALA A 2 -4.64 11.35 19.51
CA ALA A 2 -5.07 10.76 20.78
C ALA A 2 -6.43 10.04 20.68
N GLN A 3 -7.37 10.59 19.89
CA GLN A 3 -8.68 9.98 19.69
C GLN A 3 -8.61 8.69 18.87
N ASP A 4 -7.92 8.68 17.72
CA ASP A 4 -7.78 7.47 16.89
C ASP A 4 -7.08 6.32 17.65
N ARG A 5 -6.09 6.64 18.50
CA ARG A 5 -5.46 5.65 19.38
C ARG A 5 -6.44 5.10 20.41
N ARG A 6 -7.27 5.95 21.04
CA ARG A 6 -8.31 5.49 21.97
C ARG A 6 -9.35 4.62 21.26
N ASP A 7 -9.81 5.05 20.10
CA ASP A 7 -10.79 4.32 19.29
C ASP A 7 -10.21 2.98 18.81
N PHE A 8 -8.91 2.93 18.50
CA PHE A 8 -8.23 1.70 18.10
C PHE A 8 -8.14 0.69 19.26
N MET A 9 -7.75 1.16 20.44
CA MET A 9 -7.73 0.33 21.64
C MET A 9 -9.14 -0.16 22.00
N GLU A 10 -10.14 0.72 21.90
CA GLU A 10 -11.53 0.37 22.19
C GLU A 10 -12.08 -0.63 21.18
N SER A 11 -11.81 -0.45 19.89
CA SER A 11 -12.20 -1.41 18.84
C SER A 11 -11.59 -2.80 19.08
N CYS A 12 -10.35 -2.85 19.58
CA CYS A 12 -9.70 -4.10 19.97
C CYS A 12 -10.32 -4.74 21.22
N LYS A 13 -10.83 -3.94 22.17
CA LYS A 13 -11.56 -4.42 23.37
C LYS A 13 -12.96 -4.93 23.04
N THR A 14 -13.66 -4.26 22.12
CA THR A 14 -15.03 -4.62 21.72
C THR A 14 -15.07 -5.73 20.68
N GLY A 15 -13.96 -5.96 19.97
CA GLY A 15 -13.84 -6.99 18.94
C GLY A 15 -14.32 -6.52 17.57
N ASP A 16 -14.45 -5.21 17.36
CA ASP A 16 -14.87 -4.62 16.09
C ASP A 16 -13.72 -4.69 15.07
N LEU A 17 -13.61 -5.82 14.38
CA LEU A 17 -12.60 -6.04 13.36
C LEU A 17 -12.67 -5.02 12.22
N HIS A 18 -13.86 -4.50 11.90
CA HIS A 18 -14.00 -3.55 10.82
C HIS A 18 -13.38 -2.21 11.22
N SER A 19 -13.68 -1.70 12.41
CA SER A 19 -13.04 -0.50 12.94
C SER A 19 -11.53 -0.69 13.15
N VAL A 20 -11.09 -1.85 13.65
CA VAL A 20 -9.66 -2.19 13.74
C VAL A 20 -8.99 -2.12 12.37
N SER A 21 -9.60 -2.71 11.33
CA SER A 21 -9.07 -2.65 9.96
C SER A 21 -9.05 -1.23 9.40
N TYR A 22 -10.11 -0.45 9.60
CA TYR A 22 -10.17 0.94 9.17
C TYR A 22 -9.10 1.78 9.86
N LEU A 23 -8.91 1.59 11.16
CA LEU A 23 -7.93 2.35 11.93
C LEU A 23 -6.49 1.98 11.58
N LEU A 24 -6.19 0.70 11.28
CA LEU A 24 -4.87 0.28 10.80
C LEU A 24 -4.62 0.67 9.34
N GLU A 25 -5.59 0.44 8.46
CA GLU A 25 -5.41 0.54 7.00
C GLU A 25 -5.64 1.97 6.49
N VAL A 26 -6.57 2.72 7.10
CA VAL A 26 -6.97 4.06 6.64
C VAL A 26 -6.43 5.16 7.55
N LYS A 27 -6.52 4.98 8.87
CA LYS A 27 -5.98 5.96 9.85
C LYS A 27 -4.52 5.72 10.23
N GLU A 28 -3.92 4.64 9.73
CA GLU A 28 -2.51 4.27 9.95
C GLU A 28 -2.07 4.25 11.43
N VAL A 29 -2.97 3.84 12.33
CA VAL A 29 -2.63 3.71 13.75
C VAL A 29 -1.54 2.64 13.91
N GLU A 30 -0.41 2.96 14.54
CA GLU A 30 0.67 1.99 14.74
C GLU A 30 0.19 0.84 15.67
N PRO A 31 0.21 -0.43 15.21
CA PRO A 31 -0.37 -1.57 15.92
C PRO A 31 0.30 -1.86 17.27
N ASN A 32 1.54 -1.42 17.47
CA ASN A 32 2.32 -1.63 18.68
C ASN A 32 2.32 -0.45 19.66
N LEU A 33 1.48 0.56 19.42
CA LEU A 33 1.31 1.67 20.37
C LEU A 33 0.87 1.15 21.74
N LYS A 34 1.31 1.84 22.79
CA LYS A 34 0.91 1.58 24.17
C LYS A 34 0.02 2.69 24.65
N ASP A 35 -1.03 2.35 25.38
CA ASP A 35 -1.90 3.33 26.04
C ASP A 35 -1.27 3.93 27.33
N GLU A 36 -2.03 4.75 28.05
CA GLU A 36 -1.62 5.34 29.34
C GLU A 36 -1.35 4.30 30.44
N TRP A 37 -1.86 3.08 30.30
CA TRP A 37 -1.59 1.94 31.18
C TRP A 37 -0.50 1.01 30.63
N ASN A 38 0.28 1.51 29.67
CA ASN A 38 1.37 0.77 29.03
C ASN A 38 0.90 -0.54 28.36
N SER A 39 -0.35 -0.57 27.90
CA SER A 39 -1.00 -1.75 27.29
C SER A 39 -1.15 -1.59 25.78
N THR A 40 -0.96 -2.68 25.05
CA THR A 40 -1.08 -2.72 23.58
C THR A 40 -2.48 -3.14 23.12
N ALA A 41 -2.81 -2.82 21.88
CA ALA A 41 -4.05 -3.27 21.22
C ALA A 41 -4.16 -4.80 21.22
N LEU A 42 -3.05 -5.49 20.94
CA LEU A 42 -2.98 -6.95 20.96
C LEU A 42 -3.31 -7.52 22.35
N TYR A 43 -2.81 -6.90 23.42
CA TYR A 43 -3.13 -7.32 24.77
C TYR A 43 -4.64 -7.25 25.04
N TYR A 44 -5.31 -6.16 24.65
CA TYR A 44 -6.76 -6.05 24.82
C TYR A 44 -7.56 -7.07 24.02
N ALA A 45 -7.19 -7.29 22.75
CA ALA A 45 -7.83 -8.31 21.93
C ALA A 45 -7.69 -9.71 22.56
N CYS A 46 -6.51 -10.01 23.12
CA CYS A 46 -6.25 -11.26 23.84
C CYS A 46 -7.07 -11.38 25.13
N LEU A 47 -7.10 -10.31 25.94
CA LEU A 47 -7.80 -10.23 27.21
C LEU A 47 -9.32 -10.36 27.06
N CYS A 48 -9.87 -9.75 26.03
CA CYS A 48 -11.30 -9.77 25.73
C CYS A 48 -11.72 -11.01 24.91
N GLY A 49 -10.77 -11.83 24.45
CA GLY A 49 -11.05 -13.10 23.76
C GLY A 49 -11.41 -12.98 22.28
N HIS A 50 -11.04 -11.88 21.64
CA HIS A 50 -11.40 -11.61 20.24
C HIS A 50 -10.42 -12.24 19.28
N LYS A 51 -10.55 -13.56 19.07
CA LYS A 51 -9.65 -14.36 18.23
C LYS A 51 -9.37 -13.74 16.85
N ASN A 52 -10.41 -13.28 16.14
CA ASN A 52 -10.24 -12.74 14.79
C ASN A 52 -9.43 -11.43 14.79
N VAL A 53 -9.63 -10.59 15.81
CA VAL A 53 -8.84 -9.37 16.00
C VAL A 53 -7.41 -9.71 16.39
N VAL A 54 -7.18 -10.72 17.24
CA VAL A 54 -5.83 -11.20 17.58
C VAL A 54 -5.08 -11.65 16.34
N ILE A 55 -5.69 -12.51 15.51
CA ILE A 55 -5.08 -12.98 14.25
C ILE A 55 -4.76 -11.79 13.35
N TYR A 56 -5.74 -10.90 13.14
CA TYR A 56 -5.58 -9.74 12.26
C TYR A 56 -4.48 -8.79 12.75
N LEU A 57 -4.39 -8.51 14.06
CA LEU A 57 -3.33 -7.69 14.63
C LEU A 57 -1.95 -8.32 14.44
N LEU A 58 -1.81 -9.63 14.70
CA LEU A 58 -0.56 -10.35 14.49
C LEU A 58 -0.13 -10.31 13.01
N GLU A 59 -1.06 -10.53 12.08
CA GLU A 59 -0.85 -10.44 10.63
C GLU A 59 -0.43 -9.02 10.19
N ASN A 60 -0.91 -7.99 10.90
CA ASN A 60 -0.56 -6.59 10.65
C ASN A 60 0.60 -6.09 11.53
N GLY A 61 1.44 -6.98 12.04
CA GLY A 61 2.72 -6.62 12.66
C GLY A 61 2.67 -6.30 14.16
N ALA A 62 1.57 -6.64 14.86
CA ALA A 62 1.56 -6.62 16.31
C ALA A 62 2.55 -7.65 16.88
N LYS A 63 3.37 -7.20 17.83
CA LYS A 63 4.45 -8.00 18.41
C LYS A 63 3.96 -8.82 19.59
N CYS A 64 4.24 -10.13 19.56
CA CYS A 64 4.06 -11.03 20.69
C CYS A 64 5.29 -11.94 20.85
N GLU A 65 6.34 -11.39 21.45
CA GLU A 65 7.60 -12.12 21.66
C GLU A 65 7.64 -12.77 23.04
N ALA A 66 7.87 -14.08 23.09
CA ALA A 66 8.05 -14.79 24.35
C ALA A 66 9.22 -14.18 25.14
N LYS A 67 9.07 -14.11 26.47
CA LYS A 67 10.02 -13.49 27.42
C LYS A 67 10.17 -11.97 27.32
N THR A 68 9.30 -11.30 26.56
CA THR A 68 9.17 -9.83 26.62
C THR A 68 8.01 -9.43 27.54
N PHE A 69 8.06 -8.22 28.11
CA PHE A 69 6.99 -7.73 28.99
C PHE A 69 5.61 -7.77 28.31
N ASP A 70 5.52 -7.31 27.06
CA ASP A 70 4.26 -7.24 26.32
C ASP A 70 3.80 -8.62 25.82
N GLY A 71 4.72 -9.46 25.34
CA GLY A 71 4.38 -10.81 24.86
C GLY A 71 3.92 -11.74 25.97
N GLU A 72 4.57 -11.71 27.14
CA GLU A 72 4.12 -12.48 28.32
C GLU A 72 2.72 -12.03 28.76
N ARG A 73 2.43 -10.72 28.77
CA ARG A 73 1.09 -10.21 29.12
C ARG A 73 0.02 -10.68 28.15
N CYS A 74 0.30 -10.76 26.84
CA CYS A 74 -0.64 -11.31 25.87
C CYS A 74 -0.89 -12.81 26.12
N LEU A 75 0.16 -13.58 26.42
CA LEU A 75 0.07 -15.03 26.69
C LEU A 75 -0.68 -15.35 27.99
N TYR A 76 -0.41 -14.60 29.07
CA TYR A 76 -1.11 -14.74 30.35
C TYR A 76 -2.53 -14.19 30.28
N GLY A 77 -2.72 -13.06 29.59
CA GLY A 77 -4.00 -12.38 29.44
C GLY A 77 -4.96 -13.05 28.47
N ALA A 78 -4.50 -13.96 27.62
CA ALA A 78 -5.36 -14.67 26.65
C ALA A 78 -6.56 -15.34 27.33
N LEU A 79 -7.78 -14.90 26.96
CA LEU A 79 -9.03 -15.40 27.54
C LEU A 79 -9.28 -16.89 27.22
N THR A 80 -8.81 -17.37 26.08
CA THR A 80 -9.02 -18.74 25.61
C THR A 80 -7.71 -19.46 25.32
N ASP A 81 -7.70 -20.78 25.51
CA ASP A 81 -6.55 -21.61 25.17
C ASP A 81 -6.26 -21.59 23.67
N GLU A 82 -7.29 -21.42 22.83
CA GLU A 82 -7.13 -21.26 21.39
C GLU A 82 -6.33 -20.00 21.03
N ILE A 83 -6.63 -18.86 21.66
CA ILE A 83 -5.84 -17.62 21.48
C ILE A 83 -4.41 -17.82 21.99
N ARG A 84 -4.25 -18.48 23.14
CA ARG A 84 -2.93 -18.78 23.70
C ARG A 84 -2.10 -19.67 22.76
N ASP A 85 -2.72 -20.65 22.13
CA ASP A 85 -2.06 -21.52 21.16
C ASP A 85 -1.72 -20.79 19.86
N ILE A 86 -2.59 -19.87 19.39
CA ILE A 86 -2.27 -18.94 18.30
C ILE A 86 -1.02 -18.15 18.64
N LEU A 87 -0.98 -17.45 19.78
CA LEU A 87 0.16 -16.63 20.21
C LEU A 87 1.47 -17.45 20.34
N LYS A 88 1.41 -18.69 20.86
CA LYS A 88 2.58 -19.58 20.97
C LYS A 88 3.05 -20.13 19.62
N SER A 89 2.11 -20.42 18.73
CA SER A 89 2.39 -20.93 17.38
C SER A 89 2.85 -19.85 16.43
N TYR A 90 2.48 -18.59 16.69
CA TYR A 90 2.89 -17.40 15.98
C TYR A 90 4.36 -17.08 16.28
N LYS A 91 5.25 -17.88 15.68
CA LYS A 91 6.69 -17.63 15.73
C LYS A 91 6.98 -16.50 14.76
N ALA A 92 7.30 -15.33 15.30
CA ALA A 92 7.84 -14.21 14.56
C ALA A 92 9.15 -14.60 13.86
N VAL A 93 9.04 -15.30 12.74
CA VAL A 93 9.99 -15.23 11.62
C VAL A 93 9.37 -14.21 10.66
N VAL A 94 9.31 -12.96 11.13
CA VAL A 94 9.21 -11.81 10.23
C VAL A 94 10.54 -11.08 10.37
N THR A 95 11.60 -11.78 9.98
CA THR A 95 12.87 -11.13 9.64
C THR A 95 12.64 -10.41 8.32
N GLY A 96 12.53 -9.08 8.41
CA GLY A 96 12.12 -8.23 7.30
C GLY A 96 10.61 -8.07 7.33
N HIS A 97 10.17 -6.82 7.47
CA HIS A 97 8.77 -6.42 7.37
C HIS A 97 8.03 -7.25 6.31
N ALA A 98 7.17 -8.18 6.74
CA ALA A 98 6.00 -8.55 5.95
C ALA A 98 5.05 -7.35 6.02
N ARG A 99 5.51 -6.18 5.53
CA ARG A 99 4.62 -5.11 5.14
C ARG A 99 3.74 -5.76 4.11
N ARG A 100 2.46 -5.89 4.43
CA ARG A 100 1.43 -6.26 3.48
C ARG A 100 1.70 -5.51 2.18
N ASN A 101 2.01 -6.25 1.12
CA ASN A 101 2.30 -5.63 -0.16
C ASN A 101 0.96 -5.31 -0.81
N PHE A 102 0.42 -4.12 -0.49
CA PHE A 102 -0.89 -3.67 -0.95
C PHE A 102 -1.04 -3.75 -2.47
N TYR A 103 0.06 -3.61 -3.21
CA TYR A 103 0.07 -3.75 -4.65
C TYR A 103 -0.14 -5.20 -5.11
N LEU A 104 0.57 -6.17 -4.53
CA LEU A 104 0.37 -7.59 -4.85
C LEU A 104 -1.02 -8.08 -4.41
N ASP A 105 -1.53 -7.56 -3.28
CA ASP A 105 -2.91 -7.80 -2.86
C ASP A 105 -3.92 -7.25 -3.88
N PHE A 106 -3.67 -6.06 -4.43
CA PHE A 106 -4.46 -5.51 -5.54
C PHE A 106 -4.43 -6.44 -6.76
N MET A 107 -3.24 -6.88 -7.20
CA MET A 107 -3.09 -7.79 -8.34
C MET A 107 -3.83 -9.11 -8.12
N LYS A 108 -3.80 -9.64 -6.89
CA LYS A 108 -4.54 -10.85 -6.51
C LYS A 108 -6.04 -10.61 -6.57
N ARG A 109 -6.55 -9.53 -5.98
CA ARG A 109 -7.97 -9.16 -6.03
C ARG A 109 -8.46 -8.96 -7.46
N LEU A 110 -7.64 -8.34 -8.32
CA LEU A 110 -7.95 -8.16 -9.73
C LEU A 110 -8.19 -9.50 -10.44
N LEU A 111 -7.34 -10.50 -10.20
CA LEU A 111 -7.53 -11.86 -10.73
C LEU A 111 -8.79 -12.54 -10.17
N GLU A 112 -9.03 -12.42 -8.86
CA GLU A 112 -10.14 -13.09 -8.17
C GLU A 112 -11.51 -12.47 -8.50
N ALA A 113 -11.59 -11.14 -8.57
CA ALA A 113 -12.82 -10.41 -8.87
C ALA A 113 -13.23 -10.53 -10.34
N SER A 114 -12.27 -10.79 -11.24
CA SER A 114 -12.50 -10.93 -12.69
C SER A 114 -13.13 -9.68 -13.33
N CYS A 115 -13.04 -8.51 -12.69
CA CYS A 115 -13.52 -7.25 -13.24
C CYS A 115 -12.70 -6.89 -14.48
N TYR A 116 -13.36 -6.48 -15.58
CA TYR A 116 -12.70 -6.18 -16.86
C TYR A 116 -11.92 -7.34 -17.50
N SER A 117 -12.13 -8.59 -17.06
CA SER A 117 -11.52 -9.74 -17.73
C SER A 117 -11.98 -9.86 -19.18
N ASP A 118 -11.04 -10.01 -20.10
CA ASP A 118 -11.25 -10.02 -21.55
C ASP A 118 -10.87 -11.37 -22.19
N ILE A 119 -10.50 -12.35 -21.35
CA ILE A 119 -10.29 -13.74 -21.74
C ILE A 119 -10.70 -14.70 -20.62
N THR A 120 -11.28 -15.84 -21.00
CA THR A 120 -11.64 -16.93 -20.09
C THR A 120 -11.02 -18.24 -20.57
N PHE A 121 -10.31 -18.93 -19.70
CA PHE A 121 -9.79 -20.28 -19.94
C PHE A 121 -10.74 -21.32 -19.36
N VAL A 122 -11.08 -22.32 -20.18
CA VAL A 122 -11.88 -23.47 -19.77
C VAL A 122 -10.99 -24.69 -19.77
N ILE A 123 -10.74 -25.26 -18.58
CA ILE A 123 -9.84 -26.39 -18.38
C ILE A 123 -10.62 -27.48 -17.67
N HIS A 124 -10.85 -28.59 -18.36
CA HIS A 124 -11.83 -29.59 -17.94
C HIS A 124 -13.21 -28.94 -17.67
N ASN A 125 -13.65 -28.86 -16.41
CA ASN A 125 -14.92 -28.28 -15.99
C ASN A 125 -14.76 -26.99 -15.17
N GLU A 126 -13.54 -26.44 -15.10
CA GLU A 126 -13.24 -25.21 -14.36
C GLU A 126 -12.96 -24.05 -15.32
N THR A 127 -13.34 -22.85 -14.89
CA THR A 127 -13.20 -21.62 -15.67
C THR A 127 -12.31 -20.62 -14.94
N PHE A 128 -11.38 -20.00 -15.66
CA PHE A 128 -10.46 -19.01 -15.13
C PHE A 128 -10.52 -17.76 -16.00
N ALA A 129 -11.06 -16.67 -15.46
CA ALA A 129 -11.03 -15.37 -16.11
C ALA A 129 -9.66 -14.70 -15.89
N ALA A 130 -9.22 -13.91 -16.88
CA ALA A 130 -7.94 -13.19 -16.83
C ALA A 130 -7.97 -11.99 -17.78
N HIS A 131 -6.89 -11.20 -17.73
CA HIS A 131 -6.64 -9.99 -18.51
C HIS A 131 -5.50 -10.23 -19.50
N ARG A 132 -5.76 -10.06 -20.78
CA ARG A 132 -4.76 -10.29 -21.83
C ARG A 132 -3.55 -9.38 -21.71
N CYS A 133 -3.74 -8.11 -21.33
CA CYS A 133 -2.62 -7.19 -21.18
C CYS A 133 -1.64 -7.68 -20.10
N ILE A 134 -2.12 -8.14 -18.93
CA ILE A 134 -1.24 -8.72 -17.90
C ILE A 134 -0.57 -10.01 -18.42
N LEU A 135 -1.33 -10.93 -19.00
CA LEU A 135 -0.78 -12.19 -19.50
C LEU A 135 0.33 -11.95 -20.54
N GLN A 136 0.09 -11.03 -21.47
CA GLN A 136 1.04 -10.67 -22.52
C GLN A 136 2.26 -9.95 -21.94
N SER A 137 2.10 -8.99 -21.02
CA SER A 137 3.23 -8.29 -20.40
C SER A 137 4.14 -9.21 -19.60
N ARG A 138 3.58 -10.26 -18.99
CA ARG A 138 4.25 -11.04 -17.95
C ARG A 138 4.83 -12.37 -18.43
N ASN A 139 4.47 -12.82 -19.64
CA ASN A 139 4.93 -14.13 -20.11
C ASN A 139 4.87 -14.29 -21.64
N GLU A 140 6.01 -14.65 -22.22
CA GLU A 140 6.19 -14.88 -23.66
C GLU A 140 5.24 -15.93 -24.24
N TYR A 141 5.04 -17.06 -23.55
CA TYR A 141 4.13 -18.11 -24.03
C TYR A 141 2.70 -17.60 -24.13
N PHE A 142 2.21 -16.87 -23.12
CA PHE A 142 0.88 -16.27 -23.19
C PHE A 142 0.78 -15.23 -24.31
N ALA A 143 1.79 -14.37 -24.48
CA ALA A 143 1.87 -13.41 -25.57
C ALA A 143 1.79 -14.09 -26.95
N GLU A 144 2.65 -15.08 -27.23
CA GLU A 144 2.67 -15.82 -28.49
C GLU A 144 1.32 -16.48 -28.76
N MET A 145 0.73 -17.09 -27.74
CA MET A 145 -0.54 -17.80 -27.89
C MET A 145 -1.70 -16.84 -28.16
N LEU A 146 -1.71 -15.65 -27.54
CA LEU A 146 -2.68 -14.57 -27.80
C LEU A 146 -2.58 -14.02 -29.22
N GLU A 147 -1.37 -13.96 -29.79
CA GLU A 147 -1.16 -13.52 -31.18
C GLU A 147 -1.42 -14.62 -32.22
N THR A 148 -1.42 -15.89 -31.81
CA THR A 148 -1.56 -17.04 -32.71
C THR A 148 -2.86 -17.82 -32.46
N ARG A 149 -2.81 -18.90 -31.68
CA ARG A 149 -3.88 -19.89 -31.52
C ARG A 149 -5.11 -19.36 -30.78
N TRP A 150 -4.92 -18.34 -29.94
CA TRP A 150 -5.97 -17.69 -29.14
C TRP A 150 -6.37 -16.32 -29.67
N LYS A 151 -5.83 -15.92 -30.83
CA LYS A 151 -6.18 -14.67 -31.48
C LYS A 151 -7.70 -14.56 -31.67
N ASN A 152 -8.25 -13.42 -31.27
CA ASN A 152 -9.67 -13.08 -31.36
C ASN A 152 -10.63 -14.00 -30.58
N LYS A 153 -10.15 -14.83 -29.64
CA LYS A 153 -11.00 -15.72 -28.84
C LYS A 153 -11.18 -15.17 -27.43
N SER A 154 -12.39 -14.77 -27.07
CA SER A 154 -12.74 -14.43 -25.67
C SER A 154 -12.75 -15.65 -24.75
N THR A 155 -12.96 -16.86 -25.28
CA THR A 155 -12.92 -18.10 -24.51
C THR A 155 -11.97 -19.11 -25.15
N VAL A 156 -11.06 -19.65 -24.33
CA VAL A 156 -10.03 -20.61 -24.73
C VAL A 156 -10.24 -21.93 -24.00
N HIS A 157 -10.53 -22.99 -24.76
CA HIS A 157 -10.64 -24.34 -24.20
C HIS A 157 -9.30 -25.07 -24.25
N ILE A 158 -8.70 -25.33 -23.09
CA ILE A 158 -7.47 -26.12 -22.95
C ILE A 158 -7.87 -27.58 -22.75
N LYS A 159 -7.77 -28.37 -23.83
CA LYS A 159 -8.16 -29.80 -23.85
C LYS A 159 -7.05 -30.77 -23.40
N SER A 160 -5.85 -30.26 -23.13
CA SER A 160 -4.71 -31.10 -22.75
C SER A 160 -4.95 -31.71 -21.36
N SER A 161 -4.96 -33.03 -21.27
CA SER A 161 -5.07 -33.75 -20.00
C SER A 161 -3.84 -33.58 -19.08
N LEU A 162 -2.77 -32.97 -19.59
CA LEU A 162 -1.56 -32.68 -18.83
C LEU A 162 -1.67 -31.39 -18.00
N VAL A 163 -2.67 -30.54 -18.28
CA VAL A 163 -2.86 -29.27 -17.57
C VAL A 163 -3.96 -29.46 -16.52
N ARG A 164 -3.56 -29.62 -15.26
CA ARG A 164 -4.52 -29.69 -14.15
C ARG A 164 -5.06 -28.29 -13.82
N PRO A 165 -6.36 -28.11 -13.54
CA PRO A 165 -6.94 -26.80 -13.25
C PRO A 165 -6.29 -26.10 -12.04
N GLN A 166 -6.00 -26.86 -10.98
CA GLN A 166 -5.35 -26.33 -9.78
C GLN A 166 -3.94 -25.81 -10.07
N ALA A 167 -3.17 -26.51 -10.92
CA ALA A 167 -1.84 -26.07 -11.32
C ALA A 167 -1.89 -24.83 -12.20
N PHE A 168 -2.84 -24.80 -13.15
CA PHE A 168 -3.10 -23.61 -13.97
C PHE A 168 -3.43 -22.40 -13.11
N LYS A 169 -4.33 -22.56 -12.13
CA LYS A 169 -4.69 -21.49 -11.17
C LYS A 169 -3.46 -20.95 -10.45
N ARG A 170 -2.59 -21.81 -9.91
CA ARG A 170 -1.38 -21.37 -9.18
C ARG A 170 -0.36 -20.67 -10.07
N VAL A 171 -0.17 -21.15 -11.29
CA VAL A 171 0.73 -20.48 -12.25
C VAL A 171 0.12 -19.15 -12.72
N LEU A 172 -1.19 -19.07 -12.89
CA LEU A 172 -1.88 -17.81 -13.20
C LEU A 172 -1.76 -16.81 -12.04
N GLU A 173 -1.93 -17.24 -10.78
CA GLU A 173 -1.68 -16.40 -9.59
C GLU A 173 -0.24 -15.87 -9.58
N TYR A 174 0.75 -16.69 -9.93
CA TYR A 174 2.14 -16.26 -10.06
C TYR A 174 2.35 -15.22 -11.17
N VAL A 175 1.68 -15.38 -12.31
CA VAL A 175 1.72 -14.38 -13.40
C VAL A 175 1.19 -13.03 -12.92
N TYR A 176 0.24 -12.97 -11.99
CA TYR A 176 -0.28 -11.70 -11.47
C TYR A 176 0.59 -11.13 -10.36
N THR A 177 1.04 -11.99 -9.43
CA THR A 177 1.56 -11.54 -8.13
C THR A 177 3.05 -11.79 -7.94
N GLY A 178 3.69 -12.58 -8.80
CA GLY A 178 5.05 -13.08 -8.57
C GLY A 178 5.15 -14.03 -7.37
N THR A 179 4.01 -14.39 -6.74
CA THR A 179 3.94 -15.32 -5.62
C THR A 179 3.27 -16.62 -6.06
N LEU A 180 3.70 -17.74 -5.49
CA LEU A 180 3.09 -19.04 -5.72
C LEU A 180 2.99 -19.79 -4.40
N GLN A 181 1.78 -20.19 -4.04
CA GLN A 181 1.53 -21.09 -2.90
C GLN A 181 0.85 -22.35 -3.42
N VAL A 182 1.51 -23.49 -3.26
CA VAL A 182 1.09 -24.74 -3.87
C VAL A 182 1.15 -25.88 -2.87
N HIS A 183 0.13 -26.73 -2.85
CA HIS A 183 0.17 -27.93 -2.03
C HIS A 183 1.12 -28.96 -2.66
N ILE A 184 1.89 -29.68 -1.83
CA ILE A 184 2.98 -30.55 -2.30
C ILE A 184 2.54 -31.62 -3.31
N ASN A 185 1.28 -32.07 -3.22
CA ASN A 185 0.68 -33.06 -4.12
C ASN A 185 0.46 -32.59 -5.58
N ILE A 186 0.48 -31.29 -5.85
CA ILE A 186 0.28 -30.70 -7.20
C ILE A 186 1.50 -29.90 -7.68
N VAL A 187 2.62 -29.95 -6.95
CA VAL A 187 3.86 -29.26 -7.33
C VAL A 187 4.37 -29.76 -8.69
N ASP A 188 4.38 -31.06 -8.92
CA ASP A 188 4.81 -31.64 -10.20
C ASP A 188 3.95 -31.17 -11.38
N ASP A 189 2.65 -30.97 -11.16
CA ASP A 189 1.75 -30.45 -12.19
C ASP A 189 2.06 -28.98 -12.48
N CYS A 190 2.36 -28.20 -11.44
CA CYS A 190 2.79 -26.79 -11.60
C CYS A 190 4.12 -26.71 -12.35
N LEU A 191 5.10 -27.55 -12.02
CA LEU A 191 6.40 -27.62 -12.71
C LEU A 191 6.22 -27.99 -14.20
N ARG A 192 5.35 -28.94 -14.52
CA ARG A 192 5.04 -29.31 -15.91
C ARG A 192 4.42 -28.14 -16.68
N PHE A 193 3.45 -27.45 -16.09
CA PHE A 193 2.79 -26.32 -16.75
C PHE A 193 3.73 -25.11 -16.87
N ALA A 194 4.48 -24.77 -15.83
CA ALA A 194 5.53 -23.74 -15.86
C ALA A 194 6.56 -24.01 -16.96
N LYS A 195 6.96 -25.28 -17.14
CA LYS A 195 7.86 -25.69 -18.24
C LYS A 195 7.25 -25.47 -19.62
N GLN A 196 5.96 -25.77 -19.78
CA GLN A 196 5.24 -25.49 -21.02
C GLN A 196 5.19 -23.98 -21.32
N CYS A 197 5.07 -23.14 -20.29
CA CYS A 197 5.05 -21.69 -20.41
C CYS A 197 6.44 -21.01 -20.43
N GLY A 198 7.53 -21.79 -20.49
CA GLY A 198 8.90 -21.26 -20.52
C GLY A 198 9.34 -20.55 -19.23
N MET A 199 8.72 -20.82 -18.08
CA MET A 199 8.96 -20.10 -16.82
C MET A 199 10.17 -20.67 -16.04
N THR A 200 11.36 -20.56 -16.62
CA THR A 200 12.60 -21.15 -16.05
C THR A 200 12.90 -20.64 -14.63
N SER A 201 12.77 -19.33 -14.40
CA SER A 201 13.01 -18.74 -13.06
C SER A 201 12.05 -19.29 -11.99
N LEU A 202 10.76 -19.47 -12.32
CA LEU A 202 9.80 -20.08 -11.38
C LEU A 202 10.17 -21.53 -11.07
N ILE A 203 10.56 -22.30 -12.09
CA ILE A 203 10.97 -23.71 -11.92
C ILE A 203 12.19 -23.80 -10.98
N GLU A 204 13.19 -22.93 -11.17
CA GLU A 204 14.37 -22.85 -10.31
C GLU A 204 13.97 -22.49 -8.87
N LYS A 205 13.14 -21.47 -8.66
CA LYS A 205 12.64 -21.06 -7.33
C LYS A 205 11.88 -22.19 -6.63
N ILE A 206 10.99 -22.91 -7.33
CA ILE A 206 10.26 -24.06 -6.76
C ILE A 206 11.24 -25.18 -6.37
N ASN A 207 12.16 -25.55 -7.26
CA ASN A 207 13.12 -26.63 -6.98
C ASN A 207 14.06 -26.28 -5.83
N GLN A 208 14.49 -25.02 -5.72
CA GLN A 208 15.26 -24.54 -4.58
C GLN A 208 14.48 -24.70 -3.27
N ARG A 209 13.21 -24.31 -3.25
CA ARG A 209 12.34 -24.48 -2.06
C ARG A 209 12.12 -25.94 -1.69
N LEU A 210 11.94 -26.82 -2.66
CA LEU A 210 11.83 -28.26 -2.41
C LEU A 210 13.09 -28.82 -1.76
N LYS A 211 14.27 -28.40 -2.24
CA LYS A 211 15.55 -28.80 -1.63
C LYS A 211 15.69 -28.30 -0.19
N GLU A 212 15.33 -27.04 0.08
CA GLU A 212 15.32 -26.48 1.45
C GLU A 212 14.40 -27.28 2.39
N ILE A 213 13.24 -27.72 1.89
CA ILE A 213 12.29 -28.57 2.61
C ILE A 213 12.90 -29.96 2.90
N GLU A 214 13.52 -30.58 1.90
CA GLU A 214 14.20 -31.88 2.04
C GLU A 214 15.33 -31.83 3.08
N ASP A 215 16.08 -30.74 3.14
CA ASP A 215 17.16 -30.55 4.12
C ASP A 215 16.61 -30.25 5.54
N TYR A 216 15.46 -29.57 5.64
CA TYR A 216 14.88 -29.13 6.92
C TYR A 216 14.11 -30.23 7.67
N VAL A 217 13.30 -31.03 6.99
CA VAL A 217 12.43 -32.05 7.61
C VAL A 217 13.21 -33.04 8.51
N PRO A 218 14.39 -33.55 8.11
CA PRO A 218 15.21 -34.43 8.96
C PRO A 218 15.69 -33.76 10.26
N SER A 219 15.86 -32.44 10.27
CA SER A 219 16.32 -31.68 11.45
C SER A 219 15.26 -31.51 12.53
N LYS A 220 13.97 -31.75 12.22
CA LYS A 220 12.83 -31.61 13.15
C LYS A 220 11.83 -32.76 12.99
N PRO A 221 12.05 -33.91 13.66
CA PRO A 221 11.16 -35.07 13.60
C PRO A 221 9.72 -34.71 13.98
N GLY A 222 8.75 -35.12 13.17
CA GLY A 222 7.32 -34.81 13.34
C GLY A 222 6.81 -33.58 12.59
N THR A 223 7.67 -32.90 11.82
CA THR A 223 7.26 -31.77 10.96
C THR A 223 6.73 -32.28 9.62
N HIS A 224 5.52 -31.88 9.25
CA HIS A 224 4.92 -32.15 7.94
C HIS A 224 4.73 -30.85 7.16
N ILE A 225 5.39 -30.75 6.01
CA ILE A 225 5.26 -29.59 5.11
C ILE A 225 4.27 -29.96 4.01
N HIS A 226 3.15 -29.23 3.98
CA HIS A 226 2.07 -29.45 3.01
C HIS A 226 2.05 -28.42 1.89
N ILE A 227 2.67 -27.26 2.10
CA ILE A 227 2.64 -26.13 1.17
C ILE A 227 4.07 -25.72 0.83
N VAL A 228 4.32 -25.49 -0.45
CA VAL A 228 5.54 -24.87 -0.98
C VAL A 228 5.17 -23.43 -1.34
N SER A 229 5.91 -22.46 -0.80
CA SER A 229 5.73 -21.03 -1.11
C SER A 229 6.95 -20.46 -1.85
N VAL A 230 6.67 -19.78 -2.95
CA VAL A 230 7.61 -18.93 -3.67
C VAL A 230 7.11 -17.50 -3.52
N GLU A 231 7.97 -16.63 -3.02
CA GLU A 231 7.69 -15.21 -2.82
C GLU A 231 8.86 -14.41 -3.39
N PRO A 232 8.62 -13.21 -3.92
CA PRO A 232 9.69 -12.32 -4.33
C PRO A 232 10.53 -11.93 -3.10
N SER A 233 11.84 -11.74 -3.29
CA SER A 233 12.66 -11.09 -2.27
C SER A 233 12.31 -9.60 -2.18
N LEU A 234 12.70 -8.93 -1.09
CA LEU A 234 12.42 -7.51 -0.89
C LEU A 234 12.95 -6.62 -2.03
N ASP A 235 14.05 -7.03 -2.68
CA ASP A 235 14.68 -6.31 -3.79
C ASP A 235 14.21 -6.81 -5.18
N ASP A 236 13.33 -7.82 -5.26
CA ASP A 236 12.85 -8.41 -6.53
C ASP A 236 11.43 -7.92 -6.83
N THR A 237 11.28 -7.00 -7.79
CA THR A 237 9.98 -6.39 -8.18
C THR A 237 9.56 -6.72 -9.62
N PRO A 238 9.60 -7.98 -10.07
CA PRO A 238 9.44 -8.33 -11.49
C PRO A 238 8.02 -8.01 -11.99
N VAL A 239 7.03 -8.06 -11.10
CA VAL A 239 5.65 -7.67 -11.41
C VAL A 239 5.58 -6.20 -11.80
N GLN A 240 6.16 -5.33 -10.97
CA GLN A 240 6.19 -3.90 -11.19
C GLN A 240 7.03 -3.55 -12.42
N ASP A 241 8.18 -4.21 -12.61
CA ASP A 241 9.07 -3.94 -13.75
C ASP A 241 8.41 -4.27 -15.09
N ASP A 242 7.74 -5.42 -15.19
CA ASP A 242 7.01 -5.80 -16.39
C ASP A 242 5.81 -4.87 -16.65
N LEU A 243 5.07 -4.49 -15.60
CA LEU A 243 3.92 -3.58 -15.72
C LEU A 243 4.32 -2.12 -15.94
N ASN A 244 5.53 -1.74 -15.55
CA ASN A 244 6.12 -0.44 -15.89
C ASN A 244 6.24 -0.28 -17.40
N GLN A 245 6.59 -1.35 -18.13
CA GLN A 245 6.65 -1.30 -19.60
C GLN A 245 5.26 -1.08 -20.21
N LEU A 246 4.21 -1.66 -19.61
CA LEU A 246 2.83 -1.41 -20.01
C LEU A 246 2.40 0.04 -19.69
N ALA A 247 2.83 0.59 -18.55
CA ALA A 247 2.61 1.99 -18.19
C ALA A 247 3.29 2.96 -19.17
N GLN A 248 4.55 2.70 -19.53
CA GLN A 248 5.32 3.50 -20.50
C GLN A 248 4.64 3.57 -21.86
N MET A 249 4.06 2.46 -22.31
CA MET A 249 3.30 2.42 -23.56
C MET A 249 2.02 3.26 -23.52
N ALA A 250 1.45 3.50 -22.34
CA ALA A 250 0.25 4.31 -22.20
C ALA A 250 0.48 5.79 -22.51
N PHE A 251 1.73 6.26 -22.48
CA PHE A 251 2.06 7.67 -22.72
C PHE A 251 2.05 8.03 -24.21
N PRO A 252 1.88 9.34 -24.52
CA PRO A 252 2.19 9.90 -25.83
C PRO A 252 3.59 9.46 -26.27
N VAL A 253 3.75 9.15 -27.56
CA VAL A 253 5.00 8.58 -28.11
C VAL A 253 6.20 9.48 -27.82
N GLU A 254 5.99 10.78 -27.85
CA GLU A 254 6.99 11.84 -27.62
C GLU A 254 7.46 11.90 -26.16
N LYS A 255 6.66 11.38 -25.23
CA LYS A 255 6.92 11.40 -23.77
C LYS A 255 7.35 10.05 -23.21
N ARG A 256 7.46 9.01 -24.06
CA ARG A 256 7.98 7.70 -23.65
C ARG A 256 9.49 7.79 -23.37
N ASP A 257 9.97 6.95 -22.47
CA ASP A 257 11.41 6.78 -22.27
C ASP A 257 12.09 6.42 -23.61
N PRO A 258 13.06 7.22 -24.11
CA PRO A 258 13.77 6.93 -25.36
C PRO A 258 14.50 5.57 -25.36
N LEU A 259 14.83 5.04 -24.17
CA LEU A 259 15.44 3.72 -23.99
C LEU A 259 14.42 2.59 -24.14
N ALA A 260 13.13 2.86 -23.92
CA ALA A 260 12.06 1.96 -24.30
C ALA A 260 11.87 2.10 -25.82
N GLN A 261 12.54 1.26 -26.61
CA GLN A 261 12.64 1.32 -28.08
C GLN A 261 11.29 1.17 -28.84
N GLY A 262 10.14 1.44 -28.22
CA GLY A 262 8.80 1.20 -28.74
C GLY A 262 8.45 -0.28 -28.89
N VAL A 263 9.37 -1.17 -28.50
CA VAL A 263 9.22 -2.62 -28.52
C VAL A 263 8.61 -3.02 -27.19
N PHE A 264 7.34 -3.41 -27.25
CA PHE A 264 6.68 -4.03 -26.10
C PHE A 264 7.18 -5.47 -25.93
N PRO A 265 7.34 -5.98 -24.69
CA PRO A 265 7.72 -7.36 -24.46
C PRO A 265 6.90 -8.32 -25.30
N PHE A 266 7.61 -9.28 -25.89
CA PHE A 266 7.04 -10.42 -26.60
C PHE A 266 6.17 -10.04 -27.82
N CYS A 267 6.24 -8.80 -28.28
CA CYS A 267 5.59 -8.34 -29.50
C CYS A 267 6.63 -8.18 -30.61
N GLY A 268 6.33 -8.72 -31.80
CA GLY A 268 7.25 -8.68 -32.95
C GLY A 268 7.35 -7.33 -33.67
N GLY A 269 6.77 -6.24 -33.14
CA GLY A 269 6.68 -4.96 -33.85
C GLY A 269 6.51 -3.73 -32.96
N LEU A 270 6.68 -2.55 -33.58
CA LEU A 270 6.47 -1.25 -32.94
C LEU A 270 4.97 -0.98 -32.79
N LEU A 271 4.52 -0.83 -31.54
CA LEU A 271 3.14 -0.54 -31.22
C LEU A 271 2.96 0.94 -30.90
N GLN A 272 1.98 1.57 -31.54
CA GLN A 272 1.62 2.97 -31.28
C GLN A 272 0.81 3.13 -30.00
N VAL A 273 0.01 2.11 -29.67
CA VAL A 273 -0.92 2.07 -28.54
C VAL A 273 -0.69 0.76 -27.79
N PRO A 274 -0.80 0.72 -26.44
CA PRO A 274 -0.64 -0.52 -25.70
C PRO A 274 -1.67 -1.57 -26.15
N PRO A 275 -1.30 -2.87 -26.10
CA PRO A 275 -2.21 -3.93 -26.49
C PRO A 275 -3.40 -4.01 -25.52
N TYR A 276 -4.60 -4.22 -26.05
CA TYR A 276 -5.86 -4.37 -25.28
C TYR A 276 -6.28 -3.13 -24.50
N THR A 277 -5.90 -1.93 -24.95
CA THR A 277 -6.46 -0.68 -24.45
C THR A 277 -7.99 -0.66 -24.54
N ASP A 278 -8.63 -0.23 -23.46
CA ASP A 278 -10.09 -0.11 -23.35
C ASP A 278 -10.56 1.29 -22.89
N VAL A 279 -9.62 2.23 -22.68
CA VAL A 279 -9.88 3.65 -22.40
C VAL A 279 -8.73 4.53 -22.88
N CYS A 280 -9.04 5.74 -23.32
CA CYS A 280 -8.10 6.81 -23.58
C CYS A 280 -8.42 7.99 -22.65
N PHE A 281 -7.42 8.57 -21.99
CA PHE A 281 -7.56 9.83 -21.27
C PHE A 281 -6.94 10.95 -22.09
N GLU A 282 -7.68 12.02 -22.28
CA GLU A 282 -7.17 13.25 -22.90
C GLU A 282 -6.88 14.27 -21.80
N VAL A 283 -5.61 14.64 -21.67
CA VAL A 283 -5.13 15.63 -20.69
C VAL A 283 -4.38 16.70 -21.47
N GLU A 284 -4.83 17.95 -21.35
CA GLU A 284 -4.32 19.06 -22.16
C GLU A 284 -4.43 18.79 -23.67
N GLN A 285 -3.33 18.41 -24.33
CA GLN A 285 -3.28 18.04 -25.75
C GLN A 285 -2.79 16.60 -25.96
N ASP A 286 -2.47 15.91 -24.86
CA ASP A 286 -1.87 14.59 -24.86
C ASP A 286 -2.93 13.50 -24.67
N LYS A 287 -2.72 12.37 -25.36
CA LYS A 287 -3.59 11.19 -25.29
C LYS A 287 -2.89 10.03 -24.62
N PHE A 288 -3.52 9.52 -23.57
CA PHE A 288 -3.02 8.44 -22.73
C PHE A 288 -3.89 7.20 -22.91
N PHE A 289 -3.34 6.14 -23.51
CA PHE A 289 -4.09 4.92 -23.80
C PHE A 289 -3.89 3.89 -22.70
N CYS A 290 -4.94 3.57 -21.96
CA CYS A 290 -4.87 2.88 -20.67
C CYS A 290 -5.80 1.65 -20.60
N HIS A 291 -5.74 0.96 -19.46
CA HIS A 291 -6.60 -0.17 -19.11
C HIS A 291 -7.44 0.18 -17.87
N LYS A 292 -8.76 0.19 -17.98
CA LYS A 292 -9.70 0.62 -16.94
C LYS A 292 -9.49 -0.09 -15.60
N MET A 293 -9.08 -1.35 -15.64
CA MET A 293 -8.90 -2.18 -14.45
C MET A 293 -7.87 -1.61 -13.45
N PHE A 294 -6.79 -0.98 -13.92
CA PHE A 294 -5.79 -0.38 -13.02
C PHE A 294 -6.33 0.86 -12.30
N PHE A 295 -7.25 1.59 -12.94
CA PHE A 295 -7.84 2.81 -12.40
C PHE A 295 -8.97 2.48 -11.42
N THR A 296 -9.89 1.61 -11.81
CA THR A 296 -11.12 1.29 -11.05
C THR A 296 -10.87 0.54 -9.75
N GLU A 297 -9.86 -0.32 -9.70
CA GLU A 297 -9.55 -1.12 -8.51
C GLU A 297 -8.63 -0.39 -7.52
N ARG A 298 -8.04 0.74 -7.93
CA ARG A 298 -7.09 1.51 -7.12
C ARG A 298 -7.55 2.94 -6.79
N SER A 299 -8.62 3.40 -7.42
CA SER A 299 -9.20 4.73 -7.22
C SER A 299 -10.71 4.67 -7.25
N ASP A 300 -11.33 5.09 -6.15
CA ASP A 300 -12.78 5.25 -6.07
C ASP A 300 -13.29 6.39 -6.95
N TYR A 301 -12.46 7.41 -7.22
CA TYR A 301 -12.78 8.47 -8.17
C TYR A 301 -13.00 7.85 -9.56
N PHE A 302 -12.01 7.10 -10.08
CA PHE A 302 -12.15 6.49 -11.40
C PHE A 302 -13.23 5.40 -11.42
N LYS A 303 -13.43 4.67 -10.33
CA LYS A 303 -14.54 3.73 -10.20
C LYS A 303 -15.90 4.41 -10.34
N GLY A 304 -16.12 5.53 -9.65
CA GLY A 304 -17.30 6.36 -9.79
C GLY A 304 -17.43 6.93 -11.21
N LEU A 305 -16.32 7.46 -11.73
CA LEU A 305 -16.20 8.00 -13.08
C LEU A 305 -16.72 6.98 -14.11
N PHE A 306 -16.23 5.74 -14.09
CA PHE A 306 -16.65 4.71 -15.05
C PHE A 306 -18.04 4.11 -14.79
N ALA A 307 -18.57 4.20 -13.57
CA ALA A 307 -19.88 3.64 -13.20
C ALA A 307 -21.03 4.54 -13.67
N ASP A 308 -20.89 5.86 -13.53
CA ASP A 308 -21.82 6.82 -14.10
C ASP A 308 -21.77 6.71 -15.62
N HIS A 309 -22.85 6.24 -16.23
CA HIS A 309 -22.92 5.97 -17.66
C HIS A 309 -22.63 7.25 -18.46
N PHE A 310 -21.41 7.37 -18.97
CA PHE A 310 -20.98 8.51 -19.75
C PHE A 310 -21.70 8.57 -21.10
N ASN A 311 -22.71 9.43 -21.19
CA ASN A 311 -23.43 9.69 -22.44
C ASN A 311 -22.65 10.58 -23.43
N GLU A 312 -21.47 11.09 -23.04
CA GLU A 312 -20.69 12.09 -23.80
C GLU A 312 -19.29 11.59 -24.20
N VAL A 313 -19.03 10.28 -24.17
CA VAL A 313 -17.71 9.77 -24.56
C VAL A 313 -17.53 9.89 -26.07
N SER A 314 -16.56 10.70 -26.50
CA SER A 314 -16.05 10.63 -27.86
C SER A 314 -15.27 9.33 -28.06
N LEU A 315 -15.34 8.75 -29.26
CA LEU A 315 -14.60 7.54 -29.61
C LEU A 315 -13.38 7.90 -30.44
N ASP A 316 -12.27 7.20 -30.22
CA ASP A 316 -11.12 7.26 -31.12
C ASP A 316 -11.37 6.48 -32.44
N GLN A 317 -10.37 6.45 -33.32
CA GLN A 317 -10.44 5.73 -34.60
C GLN A 317 -10.64 4.21 -34.44
N ASN A 318 -10.30 3.65 -33.28
CA ASN A 318 -10.40 2.24 -32.93
C ASN A 318 -11.61 1.93 -32.02
N SER A 319 -12.56 2.87 -31.88
CA SER A 319 -13.72 2.75 -30.98
C SER A 319 -13.36 2.66 -29.49
N ILE A 320 -12.20 3.20 -29.10
CA ILE A 320 -11.78 3.34 -27.71
C ILE A 320 -12.43 4.60 -27.13
N PRO A 321 -13.07 4.52 -25.95
CA PRO A 321 -13.67 5.67 -25.30
C PRO A 321 -12.62 6.67 -24.81
N ILE A 322 -12.78 7.95 -25.17
CA ILE A 322 -11.92 9.06 -24.75
C ILE A 322 -12.59 9.84 -23.61
N ILE A 323 -11.86 9.99 -22.50
CA ILE A 323 -12.29 10.74 -21.32
C ILE A 323 -11.35 11.94 -21.14
N SER A 324 -11.89 13.14 -21.26
CA SER A 324 -11.13 14.36 -21.00
C SER A 324 -11.03 14.57 -19.48
N LEU A 325 -9.81 14.72 -18.98
CA LEU A 325 -9.56 15.09 -17.59
C LEU A 325 -9.13 16.55 -17.53
N HIS A 326 -9.68 17.27 -16.57
CA HIS A 326 -9.37 18.67 -16.31
C HIS A 326 -8.61 18.79 -14.98
N GLU A 327 -7.97 19.93 -14.75
CA GLU A 327 -7.25 20.24 -13.50
C GLU A 327 -6.03 19.35 -13.21
N VAL A 328 -5.50 18.68 -14.24
CA VAL A 328 -4.26 17.90 -14.17
C VAL A 328 -3.39 18.21 -15.38
N THR A 329 -2.09 18.32 -15.18
CA THR A 329 -1.11 18.47 -16.26
C THR A 329 -0.69 17.09 -16.77
N SER A 330 -0.19 17.04 -18.00
CA SER A 330 0.24 15.78 -18.60
C SER A 330 1.36 15.09 -17.80
N ASP A 331 2.30 15.87 -17.23
CA ASP A 331 3.44 15.33 -16.50
C ASP A 331 3.03 14.75 -15.13
N VAL A 332 2.07 15.39 -14.46
CA VAL A 332 1.46 14.84 -13.23
C VAL A 332 0.63 13.61 -13.54
N PHE A 333 -0.14 13.61 -14.63
CA PHE A 333 -0.95 12.45 -15.00
C PHE A 333 -0.10 11.23 -15.38
N MET A 334 1.08 11.43 -15.99
CA MET A 334 2.06 10.36 -16.19
C MET A 334 2.45 9.70 -14.86
N GLN A 335 2.68 10.49 -13.81
CA GLN A 335 2.99 9.97 -12.48
C GLN A 335 1.83 9.19 -11.86
N VAL A 336 0.59 9.64 -12.08
CA VAL A 336 -0.62 8.90 -11.67
C VAL A 336 -0.68 7.54 -12.38
N ILE A 337 -0.45 7.49 -13.69
CA ILE A 337 -0.43 6.24 -14.46
C ILE A 337 0.68 5.31 -13.95
N TYR A 338 1.90 5.80 -13.77
CA TYR A 338 2.98 4.99 -13.20
C TYR A 338 2.58 4.39 -11.85
N TYR A 339 2.03 5.20 -10.96
CA TYR A 339 1.59 4.75 -9.66
C TYR A 339 0.53 3.64 -9.77
N LEU A 340 -0.50 3.83 -10.60
CA LEU A 340 -1.57 2.86 -10.78
C LEU A 340 -1.07 1.51 -11.30
N TYR A 341 -0.09 1.51 -12.20
CA TYR A 341 0.44 0.29 -12.83
C TYR A 341 1.62 -0.36 -12.08
N THR A 342 2.27 0.36 -11.17
CA THR A 342 3.54 -0.12 -10.58
C THR A 342 3.67 0.10 -9.08
N ASP A 343 2.76 0.88 -8.46
CA ASP A 343 2.89 1.36 -7.08
C ASP A 343 4.14 2.24 -6.85
N SER A 344 4.74 2.75 -7.93
CA SER A 344 5.91 3.62 -7.92
C SER A 344 5.60 4.97 -8.56
N VAL A 345 6.33 5.99 -8.15
CA VAL A 345 6.20 7.36 -8.64
C VAL A 345 7.54 8.07 -8.60
N ASN A 346 7.83 8.86 -9.62
CA ASN A 346 8.99 9.74 -9.62
C ASN A 346 8.62 11.11 -9.03
N LEU A 347 9.03 11.35 -7.79
CA LEU A 347 8.75 12.59 -7.06
C LEU A 347 9.94 13.56 -7.16
N THR A 348 9.90 14.44 -8.15
CA THR A 348 10.76 15.63 -8.22
C THR A 348 10.24 16.71 -7.29
N GLU A 349 11.11 17.65 -6.88
CA GLU A 349 10.74 18.75 -5.97
C GLU A 349 9.61 19.61 -6.55
N ASP A 350 9.68 19.90 -7.86
CA ASP A 350 8.70 20.75 -8.56
C ASP A 350 7.31 20.10 -8.66
N LEU A 351 7.23 18.78 -8.82
CA LEU A 351 5.96 18.09 -9.06
C LEU A 351 5.31 17.54 -7.78
N CYS A 352 6.05 17.43 -6.67
CA CYS A 352 5.58 16.68 -5.50
C CYS A 352 4.25 17.19 -4.93
N TYR A 353 4.09 18.52 -4.84
CA TYR A 353 2.85 19.15 -4.37
C TYR A 353 1.71 19.04 -5.38
N GLU A 354 1.99 19.17 -6.68
CA GLU A 354 0.97 18.99 -7.72
C GLU A 354 0.45 17.55 -7.74
N ILE A 355 1.36 16.57 -7.61
CA ILE A 355 0.99 15.16 -7.48
C ILE A 355 0.20 14.91 -6.20
N LEU A 356 0.52 15.57 -5.08
CA LEU A 356 -0.25 15.47 -3.85
C LEU A 356 -1.69 15.95 -4.03
N VAL A 357 -1.89 17.10 -4.68
CA VAL A 357 -3.21 17.66 -5.00
C VAL A 357 -4.02 16.67 -5.84
N VAL A 358 -3.43 16.15 -6.92
CA VAL A 358 -4.11 15.22 -7.82
C VAL A 358 -4.35 13.86 -7.17
N ALA A 359 -3.44 13.39 -6.32
CA ALA A 359 -3.63 12.17 -5.55
C ALA A 359 -4.81 12.28 -4.57
N ASP A 360 -5.06 13.45 -4.01
CA ASP A 360 -6.27 13.71 -3.22
C ASP A 360 -7.52 13.76 -4.08
N LEU A 361 -7.49 14.53 -5.18
CA LEU A 361 -8.59 14.64 -6.13
C LEU A 361 -9.04 13.27 -6.67
N TYR A 362 -8.08 12.41 -7.02
CA TYR A 362 -8.33 11.07 -7.57
C TYR A 362 -8.46 9.99 -6.50
N LEU A 363 -8.53 10.35 -5.22
CA LEU A 363 -8.72 9.41 -4.11
C LEU A 363 -7.68 8.27 -4.13
N LEU A 364 -6.40 8.65 -4.24
CA LEU A 364 -5.23 7.77 -4.27
C LEU A 364 -4.43 7.89 -2.96
N PRO A 365 -4.91 7.33 -1.83
CA PRO A 365 -4.29 7.52 -0.52
C PRO A 365 -2.84 7.03 -0.46
N GLY A 366 -2.51 5.94 -1.16
CA GLY A 366 -1.15 5.43 -1.24
C GLY A 366 -0.19 6.40 -1.94
N LEU A 367 -0.66 7.10 -3.00
CA LEU A 367 0.14 8.11 -3.70
C LEU A 367 0.30 9.38 -2.86
N LYS A 368 -0.77 9.85 -2.19
CA LYS A 368 -0.70 10.96 -1.23
C LYS A 368 0.37 10.70 -0.17
N ARG A 369 0.43 9.47 0.34
CA ARG A 369 1.43 9.05 1.34
C ARG A 369 2.86 9.07 0.79
N LEU A 370 3.07 8.66 -0.47
CA LEU A 370 4.39 8.75 -1.10
C LEU A 370 4.85 10.21 -1.22
N CYS A 371 3.97 11.11 -1.65
CA CYS A 371 4.23 12.55 -1.66
C CYS A 371 4.55 13.07 -0.25
N ALA A 372 3.73 12.74 0.74
CA ALA A 372 3.91 13.16 2.13
C ALA A 372 5.28 12.72 2.69
N ASN A 373 5.68 11.47 2.47
CA ASN A 373 6.99 10.97 2.91
C ASN A 373 8.15 11.72 2.24
N LYS A 374 8.02 12.05 0.94
CA LYS A 374 9.03 12.84 0.22
C LYS A 374 9.13 14.25 0.79
N ILE A 375 8.00 14.92 1.00
CA ILE A 375 7.93 16.26 1.61
C ILE A 375 8.56 16.25 3.01
N ALA A 376 8.21 15.27 3.85
CA ALA A 376 8.77 15.11 5.20
C ALA A 376 10.31 15.00 5.19
N SER A 377 10.87 14.27 4.21
CA SER A 377 12.32 14.07 4.10
C SER A 377 13.11 15.33 3.73
N GLN A 378 12.41 16.40 3.32
CA GLN A 378 12.97 17.67 2.86
C GLN A 378 12.55 18.86 3.75
N LEU A 379 12.02 18.59 4.94
CA LEU A 379 11.62 19.62 5.89
C LEU A 379 12.79 20.53 6.29
N THR A 380 12.54 21.83 6.29
CA THR A 380 13.48 22.88 6.71
C THR A 380 12.80 23.85 7.67
N GLU A 381 13.58 24.64 8.40
CA GLU A 381 13.07 25.70 9.28
C GLU A 381 12.21 26.72 8.50
N GLU A 382 12.52 26.98 7.23
CA GLU A 382 11.79 27.91 6.36
C GLU A 382 10.47 27.34 5.82
N SER A 383 10.34 26.01 5.73
CA SER A 383 9.19 25.35 5.10
C SER A 383 8.21 24.72 6.08
N VAL A 384 8.65 24.41 7.32
CA VAL A 384 7.91 23.54 8.24
C VAL A 384 6.49 24.03 8.56
N PHE A 385 6.26 25.34 8.71
CA PHE A 385 4.93 25.88 9.01
C PHE A 385 3.97 25.75 7.82
N GLN A 386 4.45 26.00 6.60
CA GLN A 386 3.67 25.80 5.38
C GLN A 386 3.36 24.32 5.16
N VAL A 387 4.35 23.44 5.37
CA VAL A 387 4.16 21.99 5.26
C VAL A 387 3.18 21.48 6.32
N LEU A 388 3.21 22.02 7.54
CA LEU A 388 2.22 21.69 8.57
C LEU A 388 0.80 22.06 8.11
N ARG A 389 0.60 23.25 7.55
CA ARG A 389 -0.70 23.66 6.98
C ARG A 389 -1.14 22.74 5.83
N VAL A 390 -0.22 22.38 4.93
CA VAL A 390 -0.47 21.40 3.85
C VAL A 390 -0.87 20.04 4.42
N SER A 391 -0.19 19.57 5.46
CA SER A 391 -0.50 18.28 6.10
C SER A 391 -1.91 18.25 6.66
N ARG A 392 -2.37 19.33 7.32
CA ARG A 392 -3.75 19.47 7.81
C ARG A 392 -4.76 19.55 6.67
N MET A 393 -4.48 20.37 5.66
CA MET A 393 -5.35 20.55 4.49
C MET A 393 -5.63 19.23 3.76
N PHE A 394 -4.62 18.37 3.62
CA PHE A 394 -4.76 17.05 2.99
C PHE A 394 -5.00 15.91 3.98
N SER A 395 -5.23 16.20 5.26
CA SER A 395 -5.44 15.19 6.33
C SER A 395 -4.31 14.14 6.41
N LEU A 396 -3.05 14.56 6.27
CA LEU A 396 -1.84 13.75 6.33
C LEU A 396 -1.28 13.69 7.75
N VAL A 397 -1.94 12.94 8.63
CA VAL A 397 -1.65 12.89 10.08
C VAL A 397 -0.18 12.59 10.39
N LYS A 398 0.45 11.69 9.65
CA LYS A 398 1.87 11.35 9.85
C LYS A 398 2.81 12.49 9.47
N LEU A 399 2.52 13.21 8.40
CA LEU A 399 3.31 14.38 8.01
C LEU A 399 3.13 15.52 9.01
N GLU A 400 1.91 15.68 9.54
CA GLU A 400 1.61 16.64 10.61
C GLU A 400 2.48 16.34 11.83
N ASP A 401 2.49 15.09 12.31
CA ASP A 401 3.33 14.64 13.42
C ASP A 401 4.82 14.93 13.18
N GLN A 402 5.32 14.65 11.98
CA GLN A 402 6.71 14.91 11.59
C GLN A 402 7.04 16.41 11.58
N CYS A 403 6.09 17.27 11.19
CA CYS A 403 6.26 18.71 11.26
C CYS A 403 6.32 19.17 12.72
N VAL A 404 5.41 18.69 13.58
CA VAL A 404 5.42 19.06 15.00
C VAL A 404 6.68 18.53 15.70
N GLU A 405 7.12 17.31 15.40
CA GLU A 405 8.38 16.77 15.91
C GLU A 405 9.56 17.65 15.50
N PHE A 406 9.60 18.13 14.24
CA PHE A 406 10.62 19.06 13.77
C PHE A 406 10.57 20.40 14.54
N ILE A 407 9.38 21.01 14.66
CA ILE A 407 9.14 22.26 15.39
C ILE A 407 9.58 22.13 16.85
N SER A 408 9.30 20.99 17.51
CA SER A 408 9.67 20.71 18.90
C SER A 408 11.18 20.80 19.17
N ARG A 409 12.00 20.55 18.14
CA ARG A 409 13.46 20.59 18.24
C ARG A 409 14.04 21.99 18.10
N ILE A 410 13.25 22.95 17.61
CA ILE A 410 13.69 24.31 17.28
C ILE A 410 12.89 25.40 18.03
N VAL A 411 12.06 25.01 19.01
CA VAL A 411 11.14 25.90 19.75
C VAL A 411 11.82 27.18 20.21
N GLU A 412 13.03 27.07 20.76
CA GLU A 412 13.81 28.20 21.29
C GLU A 412 14.21 29.25 20.24
N ARG A 413 14.09 28.92 18.95
CA ARG A 413 14.42 29.81 17.81
C ARG A 413 13.19 30.36 17.09
N ILE A 414 11.99 29.86 17.40
CA ILE A 414 10.77 30.17 16.63
C ILE A 414 9.66 30.85 17.44
N THR A 415 9.81 31.06 18.74
CA THR A 415 8.78 31.73 19.56
C THR A 415 8.45 33.13 19.06
N ASP A 416 9.42 33.84 18.49
CA ASP A 416 9.24 35.19 17.95
C ASP A 416 8.84 35.16 16.45
N ASN A 417 8.68 33.98 15.85
CA ASN A 417 8.34 33.83 14.44
C ASN A 417 6.85 34.14 14.21
N GLU A 418 6.56 35.09 13.31
CA GLU A 418 5.18 35.52 13.02
C GLU A 418 4.29 34.38 12.52
N GLU A 419 4.80 33.46 11.68
CA GLU A 419 4.01 32.34 11.17
C GLU A 419 3.64 31.35 12.29
N PHE A 420 4.57 31.11 13.22
CA PHE A 420 4.31 30.26 14.38
C PHE A 420 3.30 30.89 15.34
N ILE A 421 3.43 32.20 15.60
CA ILE A 421 2.47 32.95 16.42
C ILE A 421 1.06 32.88 15.84
N GLU A 422 0.91 33.11 14.54
CA GLU A 422 -0.40 33.02 13.88
C GLU A 422 -0.98 31.60 13.92
N LEU A 423 -0.15 30.57 13.73
CA LEU A 423 -0.57 29.18 13.89
C LEU A 423 -1.12 28.89 15.31
N VAL A 424 -0.44 29.37 16.36
CA VAL A 424 -0.89 29.19 17.75
C VAL A 424 -2.22 29.89 18.00
N LYS A 425 -2.40 31.11 17.47
CA LYS A 425 -3.66 31.85 17.56
C LYS A 425 -4.79 31.15 16.81
N GLU A 426 -4.54 30.63 15.62
CA GLU A 426 -5.51 29.87 14.83
C GLU A 426 -5.98 28.62 15.58
N ASP A 427 -5.06 27.83 16.13
CA ASP A 427 -5.39 26.65 16.92
C ASP A 427 -6.16 27.03 18.20
N ALA A 428 -5.75 28.10 18.90
CA ALA A 428 -6.45 28.58 20.09
C ALA A 428 -7.87 29.08 19.77
N ALA A 429 -8.09 29.69 18.61
CA ALA A 429 -9.39 30.18 18.17
C ALA A 429 -10.33 29.07 17.67
N SER A 430 -9.79 27.90 17.31
CA SER A 430 -10.58 26.76 16.82
C SER A 430 -11.45 26.09 17.89
N VAL A 431 -11.23 26.42 19.17
CA VAL A 431 -12.01 25.91 20.31
C VAL A 431 -13.22 26.81 20.57
N GLU A 432 -14.42 26.36 20.17
CA GLU A 432 -15.67 27.05 20.48
C GLU A 432 -16.00 26.99 21.98
N ASN A 433 -16.28 28.14 22.61
CA ASN A 433 -16.61 28.28 24.04
C ASN A 433 -15.50 27.80 25.00
N ARG A 434 -14.26 28.22 24.73
CA ARG A 434 -13.06 27.84 25.48
C ARG A 434 -13.22 27.96 27.01
N GLU A 435 -13.04 26.85 27.72
CA GLU A 435 -12.88 26.78 29.18
C GLU A 435 -11.37 26.80 29.55
N GLU A 436 -11.04 27.11 30.81
CA GLU A 436 -9.65 27.18 31.31
C GLU A 436 -8.83 25.89 31.11
N VAL A 437 -9.50 24.75 30.85
CA VAL A 437 -8.86 23.43 30.65
C VAL A 437 -8.74 23.02 29.18
N ASP A 438 -9.22 23.85 28.26
CA ASP A 438 -9.21 23.50 26.84
C ASP A 438 -7.84 23.71 26.22
N SER A 439 -7.35 22.64 25.61
CA SER A 439 -5.99 22.59 25.12
C SER A 439 -5.83 23.12 23.70
N ILE A 440 -4.66 23.72 23.46
CA ILE A 440 -4.27 24.23 22.15
C ILE A 440 -3.53 23.10 21.45
N THR A 441 -4.12 22.54 20.39
CA THR A 441 -3.62 21.32 19.73
C THR A 441 -2.13 21.34 19.42
N ILE A 442 -1.64 22.38 18.75
CA ILE A 442 -0.21 22.49 18.43
C ILE A 442 0.68 22.56 19.68
N ILE A 443 0.23 23.21 20.75
CA ILE A 443 1.00 23.32 22.00
C ILE A 443 1.07 21.97 22.70
N ASP A 444 -0.05 21.25 22.77
CA ASP A 444 -0.10 19.92 23.37
C ASP A 444 0.78 18.92 22.62
N ASP A 445 0.71 18.92 21.29
CA ASP A 445 1.54 18.04 20.47
C ASP A 445 3.04 18.39 20.62
N LEU A 446 3.39 19.68 20.72
CA LEU A 446 4.76 20.10 21.03
C LEU A 446 5.21 19.65 22.42
N ARG A 447 4.38 19.86 23.46
CA ARG A 447 4.65 19.39 24.82
C ARG A 447 4.87 17.87 24.84
N TYR A 448 4.05 17.11 24.10
CA TYR A 448 4.20 15.67 23.94
C TYR A 448 5.54 15.29 23.32
N HIS A 449 5.93 15.90 22.19
CA HIS A 449 7.21 15.59 21.53
C HIS A 449 8.42 16.00 22.36
N ILE A 450 8.37 17.15 23.05
CA ILE A 450 9.42 17.58 23.98
C ILE A 450 9.58 16.55 25.12
N ALA A 451 8.48 16.09 25.70
CA ALA A 451 8.51 15.10 26.78
C ALA A 451 8.97 13.70 26.31
N ASN A 452 8.57 13.28 25.12
CA ASN A 452 8.87 11.95 24.59
C ASN A 452 10.32 11.81 24.08
N ASN A 453 10.99 12.93 23.80
CA ASN A 453 12.41 12.96 23.44
C ASN A 453 13.37 12.75 24.63
N LEU A 454 12.86 12.66 25.86
CA LEU A 454 13.64 12.43 27.08
C LEU A 454 14.11 10.97 27.21
N LYS A 455 15.38 10.71 26.93
CA LYS A 455 16.06 9.40 27.13
C LYS A 455 17.07 9.44 28.29
N MET A 456 17.64 10.60 28.61
CA MET A 456 18.68 10.78 29.63
C MET A 456 18.39 11.97 30.56
N TYR A 457 18.96 11.96 31.76
CA TYR A 457 18.75 13.03 32.76
C TYR A 457 19.26 14.41 32.31
N SER A 458 20.25 14.47 31.43
CA SER A 458 20.73 15.73 30.84
C SER A 458 19.69 16.39 29.93
N GLU A 459 18.79 15.60 29.33
CA GLU A 459 17.76 16.10 28.41
C GLU A 459 16.55 16.67 29.18
N LEU A 460 16.41 16.35 30.48
CA LEU A 460 15.35 16.90 31.35
C LEU A 460 15.45 18.41 31.49
N GLN A 461 16.66 18.95 31.65
CA GLN A 461 16.86 20.39 31.77
C GLN A 461 16.55 21.10 30.45
N GLU A 462 17.03 20.56 29.33
CA GLU A 462 16.75 21.10 27.99
C GLU A 462 15.25 21.10 27.68
N ALA A 463 14.54 20.01 28.02
CA ALA A 463 13.10 19.93 27.84
C ALA A 463 12.35 20.95 28.71
N GLN A 464 12.77 21.17 29.95
CA GLN A 464 12.18 22.19 30.82
C GLN A 464 12.38 23.60 30.27
N GLU A 465 13.57 23.89 29.74
CA GLU A 465 13.86 25.16 29.07
C GLU A 465 12.95 25.34 27.84
N LYS A 466 12.83 24.32 26.97
CA LYS A 466 11.91 24.33 25.80
C LYS A 466 10.45 24.56 26.19
N LEU A 467 9.97 23.92 27.24
CA LEU A 467 8.61 24.13 27.75
C LEU A 467 8.39 25.57 28.23
N SER A 468 9.39 26.16 28.91
CA SER A 468 9.29 27.54 29.38
C SER A 468 9.17 28.57 28.24
N TYR A 469 9.77 28.30 27.08
CA TYR A 469 9.62 29.15 25.89
C TYR A 469 8.18 29.15 25.38
N LEU A 470 7.51 27.99 25.38
CA LEU A 470 6.09 27.90 25.01
C LEU A 470 5.19 28.61 26.00
N ASP A 471 5.43 28.43 27.31
CA ASP A 471 4.63 29.08 28.34
C ASP A 471 4.77 30.61 28.29
N HIS A 472 5.99 31.12 28.04
CA HIS A 472 6.23 32.55 27.85
C HIS A 472 5.48 33.10 26.63
N LEU A 473 5.54 32.40 25.49
CA LEU A 473 4.81 32.77 24.28
C LEU A 473 3.30 32.88 24.55
N LEU A 474 2.70 31.89 25.22
CA LEU A 474 1.28 31.91 25.55
C LEU A 474 0.90 33.08 26.46
N GLN A 475 1.74 33.38 27.45
CA GLN A 475 1.57 34.54 28.32
C GLN A 475 1.61 35.85 27.54
N GLU A 476 2.53 36.01 26.59
CA GLU A 476 2.60 37.21 25.73
C GLU A 476 1.40 37.37 24.81
N LEU A 477 0.87 36.25 24.30
CA LEU A 477 -0.34 36.25 23.47
C LEU A 477 -1.63 36.47 24.27
N GLY A 478 -1.57 36.43 25.60
CA GLY A 478 -2.76 36.51 26.47
C GLY A 478 -3.66 35.28 26.33
N ILE A 479 -3.08 34.14 25.95
CA ILE A 479 -3.78 32.87 25.78
C ILE A 479 -3.42 32.02 27.00
N GLU A 480 -4.38 31.72 27.86
CA GLU A 480 -4.15 30.79 28.99
C GLU A 480 -3.84 29.40 28.41
N GLY A 481 -2.81 28.72 28.90
CA GLY A 481 -2.18 27.56 28.26
C GLY A 481 -2.46 26.21 28.87
#